data_AF-A0A7J3WMT5-F1
#
_entry.id   AF-A0A7J3WMT5-F1
#
_cell.length_a   1.000
_cell.length_b   1.000
_cell.length_c   1.000
_cell.angle_alpha   90.00
_cell.angle_beta   90.00
_cell.angle_gamma   90.00
#
_symmetry.space_group_name_H-M   'P 1'
#
loop_
_entity.id
_entity.type
_entity.pdbx_description
1 polymer ?
#
loop_
_entity_poly.entity_id
_entity_poly.type
_entity_poly.pdbx_seq_one_letter_code
_entity_poly.pdbx_strand_id
1 'polypeptide(L)'
;MQWPYRMEINVVSALVVVQILSLACALMITPADPTTVEGGAGIGASVLFFVLILITSGVLILIIKRGLSRYLYRITEYIALFFIPLFMVASITGLLIAGLGAGGVCVAIRTFIRRREATIALSFVLAVSIATILGITFSPVPIIILLALLSLYDFIAVKKTKHMLVLAEDVIKRKGPQILTFESGKEKIMIGLADLIFPSALFVSAYLDSTAAIAALTGIGSVAGMILLLNSPMDEGMPAIPFVSLGGVGYIVGVLLL
;
A
#
# COMPACT_ATOMS: atom_id res chain seq x y z
N MET A 1 -20.80 4.53 31.02
CA MET A 1 -19.36 4.20 30.96
C MET A 1 -19.04 3.95 29.49
N GLN A 2 -18.70 5.01 28.76
CA GLN A 2 -18.51 4.97 27.30
C GLN A 2 -17.04 4.64 27.02
N TRP A 3 -16.77 3.48 26.42
CA TRP A 3 -15.44 3.13 25.94
C TRP A 3 -14.99 4.16 24.87
N PRO A 4 -13.77 4.74 24.97
CA PRO A 4 -13.29 5.75 24.02
C PRO A 4 -12.73 5.16 22.71
N TYR A 5 -12.72 3.84 22.54
CA TYR A 5 -12.16 3.18 21.36
C TYR A 5 -13.28 2.85 20.37
N ARG A 6 -13.70 3.84 19.58
CA ARG A 6 -14.39 3.52 18.31
C ARG A 6 -13.34 2.90 17.40
N MET A 7 -13.25 1.58 17.44
CA MET A 7 -12.58 0.79 16.41
C MET A 7 -13.08 1.32 15.06
N GLU A 8 -12.22 2.04 14.32
CA GLU A 8 -12.62 2.63 13.04
C GLU A 8 -12.66 1.54 11.99
N ILE A 9 -13.77 0.81 12.00
CA ILE A 9 -14.11 -0.29 11.09
C ILE A 9 -13.82 0.10 9.64
N ASN A 10 -13.91 1.37 9.28
CA ASN A 10 -13.65 1.86 7.92
C ASN A 10 -12.18 1.69 7.47
N VAL A 11 -11.21 1.90 8.35
CA VAL A 11 -9.78 1.76 8.02
C VAL A 11 -9.40 0.29 7.93
N VAL A 12 -9.81 -0.49 8.93
CA VAL A 12 -9.51 -1.93 8.97
C VAL A 12 -10.21 -2.64 7.82
N SER A 13 -11.47 -2.28 7.50
CA SER A 13 -12.16 -2.82 6.34
C SER A 13 -11.49 -2.43 5.04
N ALA A 14 -10.95 -1.21 4.90
CA ALA A 14 -10.16 -0.83 3.73
C ALA A 14 -8.95 -1.76 3.53
N LEU A 15 -8.20 -2.07 4.60
CA LEU A 15 -7.07 -3.00 4.52
C LEU A 15 -7.53 -4.40 4.08
N VAL A 16 -8.58 -4.94 4.70
CA VAL A 16 -9.12 -6.27 4.35
C VAL A 16 -9.63 -6.31 2.90
N VAL A 17 -10.31 -5.25 2.46
CA VAL A 17 -10.78 -5.12 1.06
C VAL A 17 -9.59 -5.13 0.10
N VAL A 18 -8.52 -4.40 0.38
CA VAL A 18 -7.32 -4.40 -0.47
C VAL A 18 -6.66 -5.78 -0.46
N GLN A 19 -6.54 -6.46 0.69
CA GLN A 19 -6.00 -7.82 0.78
C GLN A 19 -6.79 -8.82 -0.08
N ILE A 20 -8.12 -8.84 0.07
CA ILE A 20 -8.98 -9.79 -0.64
C ILE A 20 -8.98 -9.49 -2.14
N LEU A 21 -9.14 -8.22 -2.54
CA LEU A 21 -9.18 -7.84 -3.96
C LEU A 21 -7.84 -8.06 -4.65
N SER A 22 -6.71 -7.76 -3.98
CA SER A 22 -5.39 -8.00 -4.55
C SER A 22 -5.08 -9.48 -4.70
N LEU A 23 -5.49 -10.32 -3.73
CA LEU A 23 -5.36 -11.77 -3.87
C LEU A 23 -6.25 -12.31 -5.01
N ALA A 24 -7.52 -11.89 -5.08
CA ALA A 24 -8.41 -12.31 -6.16
C ALA A 24 -7.81 -11.94 -7.53
N CYS A 25 -7.28 -10.73 -7.65
CA CYS A 25 -6.59 -10.29 -8.83
C CYS A 25 -5.32 -11.10 -9.15
N ALA A 26 -4.52 -11.45 -8.13
CA ALA A 26 -3.31 -12.25 -8.31
C ALA A 26 -3.65 -13.63 -8.88
N LEU A 27 -4.67 -14.28 -8.34
CA LEU A 27 -5.16 -15.58 -8.82
C LEU A 27 -5.66 -15.54 -10.27
N MET A 28 -6.17 -14.39 -10.73
CA MET A 28 -6.56 -14.22 -12.14
C MET A 28 -5.35 -14.07 -13.08
N ILE A 29 -4.22 -13.56 -12.59
CA ILE A 29 -3.00 -13.34 -13.39
C ILE A 29 -2.16 -14.62 -13.45
N THR A 30 -2.01 -15.32 -12.33
CA THR A 30 -1.25 -16.57 -12.23
C THR A 30 -2.20 -17.74 -11.97
N PRO A 31 -2.82 -18.33 -13.01
CA PRO A 31 -3.72 -19.46 -12.86
C PRO A 31 -3.00 -20.80 -12.59
N ALA A 32 -1.67 -20.81 -12.57
CA ALA A 32 -0.88 -22.02 -12.28
C ALA A 32 -0.84 -22.31 -10.77
N ASP A 33 -0.71 -23.59 -10.41
CA ASP A 33 -0.67 -24.04 -9.01
C ASP A 33 0.36 -23.22 -8.21
N PRO A 34 0.04 -22.77 -6.98
CA PRO A 34 0.94 -21.92 -6.17
C PRO A 34 2.34 -22.53 -5.96
N THR A 35 2.47 -23.85 -6.09
CA THR A 35 3.76 -24.56 -5.98
C THR A 35 4.63 -24.53 -7.24
N THR A 36 4.17 -23.94 -8.35
CA THR A 36 4.87 -23.90 -9.65
C THR A 36 5.36 -22.52 -10.05
N VAL A 37 5.08 -21.49 -9.25
CA VAL A 37 5.62 -20.14 -9.49
C VAL A 37 7.11 -20.16 -9.12
N GLU A 38 7.98 -20.08 -10.13
CA GLU A 38 9.42 -19.94 -9.91
C GLU A 38 9.69 -18.74 -8.99
N GLY A 39 10.45 -18.99 -7.92
CA GLY A 39 10.59 -18.09 -6.77
C GLY A 39 10.75 -16.62 -7.13
N GLY A 40 9.89 -15.80 -6.52
CA GLY A 40 9.90 -14.35 -6.64
C GLY A 40 11.26 -13.73 -6.30
N ALA A 41 11.45 -12.48 -6.71
CA ALA A 41 12.75 -11.82 -6.66
C ALA A 41 13.38 -11.88 -5.25
N GLY A 42 14.64 -12.36 -5.14
CA GLY A 42 15.31 -12.64 -3.87
C GLY A 42 15.74 -11.42 -3.04
N ILE A 43 16.45 -11.65 -1.93
CA ILE A 43 16.82 -10.62 -0.92
C ILE A 43 17.52 -9.39 -1.55
N GLY A 44 18.40 -9.61 -2.53
CA GLY A 44 19.09 -8.52 -3.23
C GLY A 44 18.14 -7.56 -3.96
N ALA A 45 17.02 -8.08 -4.48
CA ALA A 45 16.00 -7.26 -5.12
C ALA A 45 15.28 -6.36 -4.12
N SER A 46 15.03 -6.82 -2.89
CA SER A 46 14.46 -5.96 -1.83
C SER A 46 15.39 -4.83 -1.41
N VAL A 47 16.68 -5.09 -1.29
CA VAL A 47 17.65 -4.03 -0.97
C VAL A 47 17.69 -3.01 -2.10
N LEU A 48 17.72 -3.46 -3.36
CA LEU A 48 17.66 -2.57 -4.52
C LEU A 48 16.35 -1.77 -4.54
N PHE A 49 15.20 -2.42 -4.31
CA PHE A 49 13.89 -1.77 -4.28
C PHE A 49 13.81 -0.74 -3.15
N PHE A 50 14.33 -1.04 -1.96
CA PHE A 50 14.43 -0.10 -0.86
C PHE A 50 15.30 1.11 -1.22
N VAL A 51 16.47 0.89 -1.81
CA VAL A 51 17.35 1.98 -2.29
C VAL A 51 16.64 2.80 -3.36
N LEU A 52 15.91 2.17 -4.29
CA LEU A 52 15.14 2.85 -5.33
C LEU A 52 14.02 3.71 -4.73
N ILE A 53 13.30 3.22 -3.71
CA ILE A 53 12.32 4.00 -2.97
C ILE A 53 12.99 5.24 -2.36
N LEU A 54 14.12 5.07 -1.66
CA LEU A 54 14.84 6.19 -1.05
C LEU A 54 15.32 7.23 -2.08
N ILE A 55 15.88 6.78 -3.21
CA ILE A 55 16.30 7.66 -4.30
C ILE A 55 15.08 8.41 -4.85
N THR A 56 13.99 7.71 -5.14
CA THR A 56 12.78 8.31 -5.70
C THR A 56 12.15 9.31 -4.73
N SER A 57 12.08 8.99 -3.44
CA SER A 57 11.64 9.90 -2.39
C SER A 57 12.56 11.11 -2.25
N GLY A 58 13.88 10.92 -2.31
CA GLY A 58 14.86 12.00 -2.28
C GLY A 58 14.73 12.95 -3.47
N VAL A 59 14.54 12.39 -4.68
CA VAL A 59 14.26 13.17 -5.91
C VAL A 59 12.97 13.97 -5.75
N LEU A 60 11.91 13.36 -5.22
CA LEU A 60 10.64 14.06 -4.96
C LEU A 60 10.85 15.25 -4.00
N ILE A 61 11.59 15.07 -2.90
CA ILE A 61 11.88 16.16 -1.94
C ILE A 61 12.73 17.26 -2.57
N LEU A 62 13.77 16.90 -3.33
CA LEU A 62 14.62 17.86 -4.03
C LEU A 62 13.81 18.73 -4.99
N ILE A 63 12.88 18.11 -5.70
CA ILE A 63 11.93 18.76 -6.60
C ILE A 63 11.00 19.71 -5.84
N ILE A 64 10.46 19.28 -4.70
CA ILE A 64 9.59 20.11 -3.86
C ILE A 64 10.32 21.38 -3.43
N LYS A 65 11.58 21.24 -2.99
CA LYS A 65 12.41 22.38 -2.57
C LYS A 65 12.65 23.41 -3.69
N ARG A 66 12.53 23.02 -4.96
CA ARG A 66 12.68 23.93 -6.11
C ARG A 66 11.38 24.61 -6.57
N GLY A 67 10.27 24.43 -5.86
CA GLY A 67 9.00 25.13 -6.14
C GLY A 67 8.21 24.60 -7.35
N LEU A 68 8.72 23.59 -8.08
CA LEU A 68 8.01 22.92 -9.19
C LEU A 68 6.95 21.91 -8.71
N SER A 69 6.67 21.86 -7.40
CA SER A 69 5.89 20.81 -6.76
C SER A 69 4.50 20.61 -7.36
N ARG A 70 3.79 21.68 -7.78
CA ARG A 70 2.40 21.56 -8.29
C ARG A 70 2.28 20.75 -9.58
N TYR A 71 3.20 20.94 -10.52
CA TYR A 71 3.14 20.24 -11.80
C TYR A 71 3.61 18.79 -11.65
N LEU A 72 4.63 18.55 -10.84
CA LEU A 72 5.25 17.23 -10.69
C LEU A 72 4.35 16.24 -9.96
N TYR A 73 3.67 16.64 -8.87
CA TYR A 73 2.69 15.78 -8.21
C TYR A 73 1.54 15.38 -9.16
N ARG A 74 1.05 16.34 -9.95
CA ARG A 74 -0.03 16.09 -10.91
C ARG A 74 0.44 15.13 -11.99
N ILE A 75 1.64 15.30 -12.54
CA ILE A 75 2.21 14.38 -13.53
C ILE A 75 2.35 12.98 -12.95
N THR A 76 3.01 12.82 -11.79
CA THR A 76 3.25 11.50 -11.20
C THR A 76 1.94 10.79 -10.87
N GLU A 77 0.92 11.55 -10.43
CA GLU A 77 -0.42 11.02 -10.17
C GLU A 77 -1.07 10.51 -11.46
N TYR A 78 -1.10 11.30 -12.54
CA TYR A 78 -1.71 10.88 -13.81
C TYR A 78 -0.95 9.73 -14.48
N ILE A 79 0.39 9.71 -14.39
CA ILE A 79 1.21 8.60 -14.86
C ILE A 79 0.85 7.32 -14.10
N ALA A 80 0.80 7.37 -12.76
CA ALA A 80 0.43 6.23 -11.93
C ALA A 80 -0.99 5.73 -12.25
N LEU A 81 -1.97 6.64 -12.34
CA LEU A 81 -3.37 6.32 -12.67
C LEU A 81 -3.55 5.71 -14.06
N PHE A 82 -2.64 6.00 -14.99
CA PHE A 82 -2.69 5.42 -16.33
C PHE A 82 -1.98 4.07 -16.38
N PHE A 83 -0.69 4.02 -16.01
CA PHE A 83 0.15 2.84 -16.24
C PHE A 83 -0.19 1.70 -15.29
N ILE A 84 -0.48 1.96 -14.02
CA ILE A 84 -0.68 0.89 -13.04
C ILE A 84 -1.95 0.08 -13.37
N PRO A 85 -3.13 0.69 -13.57
CA PRO A 85 -4.33 -0.06 -14.00
C PRO A 85 -4.18 -0.66 -15.40
N LEU A 86 -3.42 -0.02 -16.30
CA LEU A 86 -3.12 -0.57 -17.62
C LEU A 86 -2.41 -1.90 -17.50
N PHE A 87 -1.28 -1.95 -16.79
CA PHE A 87 -0.53 -3.20 -16.62
C PHE A 87 -1.35 -4.26 -15.91
N MET A 88 -2.12 -3.85 -14.91
CA MET A 88 -3.00 -4.72 -14.15
C MET A 88 -4.04 -5.43 -15.04
N VAL A 89 -4.85 -4.65 -15.77
CA VAL A 89 -5.93 -5.20 -16.60
C VAL A 89 -5.38 -5.92 -17.83
N ALA A 90 -4.28 -5.44 -18.41
CA ALA A 90 -3.61 -6.14 -19.51
C ALA A 90 -3.09 -7.51 -19.07
N SER A 91 -2.57 -7.64 -17.85
CA SER A 91 -2.08 -8.92 -17.33
C SER A 91 -3.20 -9.91 -17.05
N ILE A 92 -4.34 -9.44 -16.53
CA ILE A 92 -5.53 -10.30 -16.27
C ILE A 92 -6.17 -10.79 -17.58
N THR A 93 -6.30 -9.92 -18.58
CA THR A 93 -7.05 -10.22 -19.80
C THR A 93 -6.19 -10.73 -20.95
N GLY A 94 -4.86 -10.56 -20.88
CA GLY A 94 -3.94 -10.79 -21.98
C GLY A 94 -4.02 -9.75 -23.12
N LEU A 95 -4.81 -8.68 -22.95
CA LEU A 95 -5.12 -7.72 -24.00
C LEU A 95 -4.65 -6.30 -23.63
N LEU A 96 -3.67 -5.77 -24.36
CA LEU A 96 -3.17 -4.41 -24.17
C LEU A 96 -4.26 -3.34 -24.37
N ILE A 97 -5.22 -3.57 -25.28
CA ILE A 97 -6.31 -2.63 -25.55
C ILE A 97 -7.23 -2.50 -24.33
N ALA A 98 -7.51 -3.61 -23.62
CA ALA A 98 -8.28 -3.57 -22.38
C ALA A 98 -7.52 -2.79 -21.29
N GLY A 99 -6.21 -2.99 -21.19
CA GLY A 99 -5.34 -2.20 -20.30
C GLY A 99 -5.35 -0.70 -20.61
N LEU A 100 -5.17 -0.32 -21.88
CA LEU A 100 -5.24 1.07 -22.34
C LEU A 100 -6.60 1.69 -22.00
N GLY A 101 -7.68 0.94 -22.20
CA GLY A 101 -9.04 1.33 -21.80
C GLY A 101 -9.15 1.61 -20.31
N ALA A 102 -8.67 0.70 -19.46
CA ALA A 102 -8.71 0.84 -18.01
C ALA A 102 -7.92 2.06 -17.51
N GLY A 103 -6.67 2.22 -17.94
CA GLY A 103 -5.85 3.39 -17.61
C GLY A 103 -6.48 4.70 -18.09
N GLY A 104 -7.02 4.71 -19.31
CA GLY A 104 -7.75 5.85 -19.87
C GLY A 104 -8.99 6.22 -19.06
N VAL A 105 -9.78 5.23 -18.63
CA VAL A 105 -10.97 5.43 -17.78
C VAL A 105 -10.57 5.99 -16.42
N CYS A 106 -9.52 5.48 -15.77
CA CYS A 106 -9.05 6.02 -14.49
C CYS A 106 -8.64 7.50 -14.59
N VAL A 107 -7.90 7.87 -15.64
CA VAL A 107 -7.50 9.26 -15.93
C VAL A 107 -8.72 10.14 -16.25
N ALA A 108 -9.67 9.62 -17.04
CA ALA A 108 -10.90 10.33 -17.38
C ALA A 108 -11.74 10.59 -16.12
N ILE A 109 -11.97 9.58 -15.28
CA ILE A 109 -12.69 9.72 -14.01
C ILE A 109 -12.02 10.80 -13.16
N ARG A 110 -10.68 10.77 -13.01
CA ARG A 110 -9.96 11.78 -12.23
C ARG A 110 -10.14 13.20 -12.78
N THR A 111 -10.18 13.34 -14.09
CA THR A 111 -10.21 14.64 -14.77
C THR A 111 -11.62 15.24 -14.80
N PHE A 112 -12.62 14.42 -15.11
CA PHE A 112 -14.02 14.83 -15.25
C PHE A 112 -14.79 14.80 -13.93
N ILE A 113 -14.51 13.84 -13.04
CA ILE A 113 -15.21 13.68 -11.76
C ILE A 113 -14.29 14.16 -10.63
N ARG A 114 -14.45 15.43 -10.24
CA ARG A 114 -13.69 16.04 -9.13
C ARG A 114 -14.24 15.71 -7.73
N ARG A 115 -15.13 14.71 -7.60
CA ARG A 115 -15.71 14.32 -6.31
C ARG A 115 -14.68 13.60 -5.44
N ARG A 116 -14.80 13.76 -4.12
CA ARG A 116 -13.93 13.09 -3.13
C ARG A 116 -14.04 11.56 -3.23
N GLU A 117 -15.26 11.05 -3.42
CA GLU A 117 -15.55 9.62 -3.58
C GLU A 117 -14.79 8.99 -4.75
N ALA A 118 -14.74 9.67 -5.90
CA ALA A 118 -14.00 9.20 -7.07
C ALA A 118 -12.49 9.12 -6.79
N THR A 119 -11.96 10.06 -6.00
CA THR A 119 -10.54 10.04 -5.60
C THR A 119 -10.27 8.84 -4.70
N ILE A 120 -11.15 8.56 -3.73
CA ILE A 120 -11.04 7.39 -2.85
C ILE A 120 -11.10 6.09 -3.67
N ALA A 121 -12.06 5.96 -4.59
CA ALA A 121 -12.17 4.78 -5.44
C ALA A 121 -10.91 4.55 -6.29
N LEU A 122 -10.35 5.60 -6.90
CA LEU A 122 -9.08 5.51 -7.65
C LEU A 122 -7.90 5.14 -6.75
N SER A 123 -7.91 5.58 -5.49
CA SER A 123 -6.90 5.22 -4.49
C SER A 123 -6.94 3.72 -4.19
N PHE A 124 -8.13 3.14 -4.06
CA PHE A 124 -8.31 1.68 -3.92
C PHE A 124 -7.83 0.93 -5.16
N VAL A 125 -8.17 1.40 -6.37
CA VAL A 125 -7.71 0.78 -7.62
C VAL A 125 -6.18 0.76 -7.68
N LEU A 126 -5.52 1.87 -7.34
CA LEU A 126 -4.06 1.93 -7.26
C LEU A 126 -3.52 0.98 -6.19
N ALA A 127 -4.10 0.98 -4.98
CA ALA A 127 -3.64 0.13 -3.89
C ALA A 127 -3.70 -1.36 -4.25
N VAL A 128 -4.85 -1.81 -4.77
CA VAL A 128 -5.06 -3.20 -5.20
C VAL A 128 -4.09 -3.57 -6.31
N SER A 129 -3.94 -2.72 -7.33
CA SER A 129 -3.06 -3.00 -8.47
C SER A 129 -1.59 -3.10 -8.05
N ILE A 130 -1.11 -2.15 -7.23
CA ILE A 130 0.28 -2.15 -6.75
C ILE A 130 0.51 -3.34 -5.82
N ALA A 131 -0.40 -3.62 -4.88
CA ALA A 131 -0.27 -4.76 -3.97
C ALA A 131 -0.22 -6.09 -4.72
N THR A 132 -1.05 -6.25 -5.77
CA THR A 132 -1.05 -7.43 -6.64
C THR A 132 0.28 -7.58 -7.36
N ILE A 133 0.75 -6.53 -8.05
CA ILE A 133 1.99 -6.57 -8.81
C ILE A 133 3.18 -6.87 -7.90
N LEU A 134 3.28 -6.21 -6.74
CA LEU A 134 4.36 -6.45 -5.78
C LEU A 134 4.29 -7.86 -5.18
N GLY A 135 3.09 -8.34 -4.84
CA GLY A 135 2.88 -9.66 -4.25
C GLY A 135 3.21 -10.81 -5.19
N ILE A 136 2.95 -10.65 -6.50
CA ILE A 136 3.37 -11.63 -7.52
C ILE A 136 4.88 -11.56 -7.77
N THR A 137 5.47 -10.35 -7.74
CA THR A 137 6.87 -10.14 -8.15
C THR A 137 7.89 -10.60 -7.10
N PHE A 138 7.59 -10.37 -5.82
CA PHE A 138 8.53 -10.63 -4.73
C PHE A 138 8.08 -11.80 -3.88
N SER A 139 9.04 -12.64 -3.44
CA SER A 139 8.79 -13.65 -2.40
C SER A 139 8.51 -13.00 -1.03
N PRO A 140 7.91 -13.73 -0.08
CA PRO A 140 7.48 -13.15 1.20
C PRO A 140 8.66 -12.60 2.03
N VAL A 141 9.77 -13.33 2.05
CA VAL A 141 10.99 -12.94 2.79
C VAL A 141 11.53 -11.56 2.34
N PRO A 142 11.74 -11.31 1.03
CA PRO A 142 12.02 -9.98 0.49
C PRO A 142 11.08 -8.88 1.02
N ILE A 143 9.76 -9.12 1.03
CA ILE A 143 8.77 -8.12 1.46
C ILE A 143 8.86 -7.88 2.98
N ILE A 144 9.11 -8.91 3.78
CA ILE A 144 9.32 -8.78 5.24
C ILE A 144 10.55 -7.92 5.53
N ILE A 145 11.66 -8.15 4.82
CA ILE A 145 12.87 -7.35 4.96
C ILE A 145 12.58 -5.90 4.56
N LEU A 146 11.86 -5.68 3.47
CA LEU A 146 11.45 -4.34 3.03
C LEU A 146 10.58 -3.65 4.09
N LEU A 147 9.60 -4.35 4.66
CA LEU A 147 8.74 -3.86 5.74
C LEU A 147 9.54 -3.51 7.00
N ALA A 148 10.52 -4.32 7.36
CA ALA A 148 11.40 -4.05 8.50
C ALA A 148 12.25 -2.78 8.27
N LEU A 149 12.82 -2.63 7.06
CA LEU A 149 13.59 -1.44 6.68
C LEU A 149 12.71 -0.17 6.65
N LEU A 150 11.51 -0.27 6.09
CA LEU A 150 10.55 0.85 6.05
C LEU A 150 10.02 1.20 7.45
N SER A 151 9.76 0.20 8.30
CA SER A 151 9.38 0.38 9.70
C SER A 151 10.44 1.16 10.46
N LEU A 152 11.72 0.77 10.32
CA LEU A 152 12.83 1.47 10.94
C LEU A 152 12.96 2.91 10.41
N TYR A 153 12.84 3.09 9.08
CA TYR A 153 12.88 4.42 8.47
C TYR A 153 11.75 5.32 8.97
N ASP A 154 10.50 4.83 9.00
CA ASP A 154 9.32 5.58 9.43
C ASP A 154 9.43 5.99 10.90
N PHE A 155 9.89 5.08 11.77
CA PHE A 155 10.15 5.37 13.17
C PHE A 155 11.20 6.47 13.35
N ILE A 156 12.32 6.41 12.60
CA ILE A 156 13.39 7.43 12.65
C ILE A 156 12.88 8.76 12.10
N ALA A 157 12.15 8.74 10.98
CA ALA A 157 11.65 9.93 10.31
C ALA A 157 10.70 10.71 11.23
N VAL A 158 9.76 10.03 11.87
CA VAL A 158 8.80 10.61 12.81
C VAL A 158 9.49 11.12 14.09
N LYS A 159 10.22 10.24 14.80
CA LYS A 159 10.70 10.56 16.16
C LYS A 159 11.92 11.49 16.16
N LYS A 160 12.80 11.38 15.15
CA LYS A 160 14.08 12.09 15.14
C LYS A 160 14.08 13.33 14.25
N THR A 161 13.57 13.22 13.02
CA THR A 161 13.72 14.30 12.04
C THR A 161 12.54 15.27 11.99
N LYS A 162 11.34 14.84 12.46
CA LYS A 162 10.07 15.57 12.33
C LYS A 162 9.77 16.08 10.90
N HIS A 163 10.52 15.61 9.90
CA HIS A 163 10.46 16.10 8.52
C HIS A 163 9.12 15.71 7.85
N MET A 164 8.44 14.69 8.39
CA MET A 164 7.15 14.22 7.92
C MET A 164 5.99 15.16 8.28
N LEU A 165 6.11 15.99 9.33
CA LEU A 165 5.11 17.00 9.68
C LEU A 165 5.05 18.14 8.64
N VAL A 166 6.20 18.52 8.07
CA VAL A 166 6.29 19.53 7.00
C VAL A 166 5.75 19.00 5.67
N LEU A 167 5.89 17.69 5.40
CA LEU A 167 5.34 17.05 4.20
C LEU A 167 3.81 16.87 4.29
N ALA A 168 3.31 16.54 5.49
CA ALA A 168 1.89 16.33 5.73
C ALA A 168 1.05 17.58 5.40
N GLU A 169 1.43 18.77 5.88
CA GLU A 169 0.70 20.00 5.57
C GLU A 169 0.62 20.29 4.05
N ASP A 170 1.65 19.92 3.30
CA ASP A 170 1.77 20.22 1.87
C ASP A 170 1.03 19.21 0.98
N VAL A 171 0.93 17.94 1.42
CA VAL A 171 0.12 16.91 0.72
C VAL A 171 -1.37 17.00 1.11
N ILE A 172 -1.69 17.35 2.36
CA ILE A 172 -3.08 17.56 2.83
C ILE A 172 -3.77 18.67 2.04
N LYS A 173 -3.04 19.74 1.67
CA LYS A 173 -3.56 20.80 0.79
C LYS A 173 -3.93 20.31 -0.61
N ARG A 174 -3.39 19.17 -1.07
CA ARG A 174 -3.44 18.74 -2.48
C ARG A 174 -4.46 17.65 -2.78
N LYS A 175 -4.98 16.93 -1.78
CA LYS A 175 -6.06 15.93 -1.92
C LYS A 175 -5.85 14.95 -3.10
N GLY A 176 -4.63 14.44 -3.24
CA GLY A 176 -4.30 13.41 -4.23
C GLY A 176 -4.74 12.01 -3.76
N PRO A 177 -4.87 11.02 -4.67
CA PRO A 177 -5.27 9.65 -4.34
C PRO A 177 -4.23 8.91 -3.47
N GLN A 178 -3.06 9.49 -3.23
CA GLN A 178 -2.00 8.88 -2.44
C GLN A 178 -2.31 8.84 -0.93
N ILE A 179 -3.28 9.64 -0.47
CA ILE A 179 -3.75 9.67 0.92
C ILE A 179 -5.23 9.32 0.97
N LEU A 180 -5.58 8.34 1.80
CA LEU A 180 -6.97 8.06 2.15
C LEU A 180 -7.35 8.86 3.38
N THR A 181 -8.43 9.65 3.27
CA THR A 181 -8.97 10.41 4.40
C THR A 181 -10.31 9.82 4.82
N PHE A 182 -10.35 9.28 6.03
CA PHE A 182 -11.54 8.78 6.69
C PHE A 182 -12.08 9.84 7.66
N GLU A 183 -13.40 9.90 7.81
CA GLU A 183 -14.04 10.79 8.78
C GLU A 183 -14.46 9.97 10.00
N SER A 184 -14.04 10.43 11.18
CA SER A 184 -14.38 9.79 12.45
C SER A 184 -14.93 10.80 13.44
N GLY A 185 -16.27 10.89 13.48
CA GLY A 185 -16.94 11.88 14.30
C GLY A 185 -16.54 13.30 13.89
N LYS A 186 -15.74 13.98 14.72
CA LYS A 186 -15.24 15.34 14.47
C LYS A 186 -13.80 15.38 13.93
N GLU A 187 -13.09 14.25 13.93
CA GLU A 187 -11.68 14.16 13.53
C GLU A 187 -11.53 13.47 12.17
N LYS A 188 -10.44 13.81 11.46
CA LYS A 188 -10.12 13.24 10.16
C LYS A 188 -8.88 12.39 10.29
N ILE A 189 -9.03 11.08 10.09
CA ILE A 189 -7.90 10.15 10.02
C ILE A 189 -7.38 10.14 8.59
N MET A 190 -6.07 10.28 8.45
CA MET A 190 -5.37 10.24 7.16
C MET A 190 -4.36 9.11 7.17
N ILE A 191 -4.44 8.23 6.17
CA ILE A 191 -3.58 7.05 6.05
C ILE A 191 -2.94 7.06 4.66
N GLY A 192 -1.67 6.71 4.61
CA GLY A 192 -0.94 6.60 3.35
C GLY A 192 -1.35 5.35 2.60
N LEU A 193 -1.45 5.43 1.28
CA LEU A 193 -1.72 4.23 0.46
C LEU A 193 -0.70 3.11 0.69
N ALA A 194 0.56 3.48 0.93
CA ALA A 194 1.64 2.54 1.21
C ALA A 194 1.35 1.64 2.43
N ASP A 195 0.66 2.18 3.43
CA ASP A 195 0.30 1.47 4.67
C ASP A 195 -0.72 0.35 4.43
N LEU A 196 -1.45 0.40 3.30
CA LEU A 196 -2.33 -0.68 2.84
C LEU A 196 -1.64 -1.59 1.82
N ILE A 197 -0.78 -1.03 0.96
CA ILE A 197 -0.14 -1.74 -0.14
C ILE A 197 0.84 -2.80 0.36
N PHE A 198 1.80 -2.44 1.22
CA PHE A 198 2.85 -3.37 1.64
C PHE A 198 2.38 -4.59 2.45
N PRO A 199 1.49 -4.47 3.46
CA PRO A 199 0.93 -5.66 4.10
C PRO A 199 0.10 -6.52 3.15
N SER A 200 -0.62 -5.91 2.20
CA SER A 200 -1.43 -6.65 1.24
C SER A 200 -0.56 -7.37 0.21
N ALA A 201 0.55 -6.76 -0.22
CA ALA A 201 1.54 -7.41 -1.07
C ALA A 201 2.17 -8.63 -0.35
N LEU A 202 2.50 -8.51 0.93
CA LEU A 202 2.98 -9.63 1.73
C LEU A 202 1.94 -10.75 1.83
N PHE A 203 0.67 -10.39 2.06
CA PHE A 203 -0.44 -11.35 2.12
C PHE A 203 -0.60 -12.12 0.81
N VAL A 204 -0.57 -11.43 -0.34
CA VAL A 204 -0.63 -12.06 -1.67
C VAL A 204 0.57 -12.97 -1.90
N SER A 205 1.78 -12.47 -1.62
CA SER A 205 3.02 -13.22 -1.79
C SER A 205 3.04 -14.49 -0.92
N ALA A 206 2.61 -14.39 0.34
CA ALA A 206 2.52 -15.53 1.25
C ALA A 206 1.52 -16.60 0.76
N TYR A 207 0.46 -16.20 0.07
CA TYR A 207 -0.48 -17.15 -0.52
C TYR A 207 0.13 -17.86 -1.72
N LEU A 208 0.83 -17.13 -2.59
CA LEU A 208 1.41 -17.68 -3.81
C LEU A 208 2.61 -18.59 -3.52
N ASP A 209 3.43 -18.27 -2.52
CA ASP A 209 4.70 -18.96 -2.23
C ASP A 209 4.57 -20.07 -1.17
N SER A 210 3.50 -20.06 -0.37
CA SER A 210 3.35 -20.96 0.79
C SER A 210 1.96 -21.63 0.81
N THR A 211 1.25 -21.57 1.94
CA THR A 211 -0.10 -22.16 2.08
C THR A 211 -1.12 -21.09 2.42
N ALA A 212 -2.39 -21.36 2.10
CA ALA A 212 -3.50 -20.48 2.45
C ALA A 212 -3.60 -20.20 3.96
N ALA A 213 -3.18 -21.15 4.81
CA ALA A 213 -3.16 -20.99 6.26
C ALA A 213 -2.08 -19.99 6.71
N ILE A 214 -0.87 -20.05 6.12
CA ILE A 214 0.21 -19.08 6.38
C ILE A 214 -0.20 -17.69 5.89
N ALA A 215 -0.83 -17.59 4.72
CA ALA A 215 -1.37 -16.34 4.21
C ALA A 215 -2.45 -15.77 5.15
N ALA A 216 -3.36 -16.60 5.67
CA ALA A 216 -4.38 -16.17 6.61
C ALA A 216 -3.77 -15.59 7.90
N LEU A 217 -2.75 -16.24 8.47
CA LEU A 217 -2.03 -15.73 9.64
C LEU A 217 -1.31 -14.41 9.35
N THR A 218 -0.72 -14.27 8.17
CA THR A 218 -0.10 -13.03 7.68
C THR A 218 -1.11 -11.88 7.58
N GLY A 219 -2.30 -12.17 7.02
CA GLY A 219 -3.39 -11.21 6.89
C GLY A 219 -3.93 -10.78 8.25
N ILE A 220 -4.18 -11.75 9.15
CA ILE A 220 -4.63 -11.51 10.53
C ILE A 220 -3.60 -10.68 11.30
N GLY A 221 -2.31 -10.99 11.17
CA GLY A 221 -1.23 -10.21 11.79
C GLY A 221 -1.21 -8.76 11.34
N SER A 222 -1.43 -8.52 10.04
CA SER A 222 -1.52 -7.16 9.49
C SER A 222 -2.74 -6.40 10.03
N VAL A 223 -3.90 -7.06 10.12
CA VAL A 223 -5.13 -6.49 10.68
C VAL A 223 -4.98 -6.19 12.16
N ALA A 224 -4.40 -7.12 12.94
CA ALA A 224 -4.11 -6.93 14.35
C ALA A 224 -3.18 -5.72 14.56
N GLY A 225 -2.15 -5.57 13.71
CA GLY A 225 -1.27 -4.41 13.74
C GLY A 225 -1.99 -3.10 13.44
N MET A 226 -2.86 -3.07 12.44
CA MET A 226 -3.67 -1.88 12.15
C MET A 226 -4.62 -1.53 13.31
N ILE A 227 -5.23 -2.53 13.97
CA ILE A 227 -6.08 -2.32 15.16
C ILE A 227 -5.24 -1.75 16.32
N LEU A 228 -4.03 -2.26 16.54
CA LEU A 228 -3.12 -1.74 17.57
C LEU A 228 -2.72 -0.29 17.29
N LEU A 229 -2.47 0.06 16.03
CA LEU A 229 -2.19 1.44 15.64
C LEU A 229 -3.35 2.38 15.98
N LEU A 230 -4.57 1.99 15.60
CA LEU A 230 -5.77 2.82 15.83
C LEU A 230 -6.13 2.95 17.32
N ASN A 231 -5.70 2.00 18.15
CA ASN A 231 -5.91 2.02 19.60
C ASN A 231 -4.71 2.60 20.38
N SER A 232 -3.62 2.95 19.70
CA SER A 232 -2.47 3.58 20.34
C SER A 232 -2.75 5.07 20.57
N PRO A 233 -2.17 5.70 21.61
CA PRO A 233 -2.35 7.13 21.84
C PRO A 233 -1.84 7.91 20.63
N MET A 234 -2.77 8.53 19.89
CA MET A 234 -2.48 9.29 18.68
C MET A 234 -1.78 10.61 19.04
N ASP A 235 -0.46 10.60 19.04
CA ASP A 235 0.34 11.82 18.90
C ASP A 235 0.33 12.30 17.44
N GLU A 236 0.59 13.59 17.19
CA GLU A 236 0.74 14.13 15.83
C GLU A 236 1.79 13.36 15.03
N GLY A 237 1.35 12.60 14.02
CA GLY A 237 2.21 11.93 13.04
C GLY A 237 2.79 10.59 13.50
N MET A 238 1.97 9.66 14.00
CA MET A 238 2.43 8.30 14.33
C MET A 238 2.96 7.52 13.10
N PRO A 239 4.06 6.75 13.25
CA PRO A 239 4.57 5.90 12.19
C PRO A 239 3.66 4.68 12.03
N ALA A 240 3.11 4.45 10.84
CA ALA A 240 2.12 3.42 10.60
C ALA A 240 2.71 2.06 10.22
N ILE A 241 3.79 2.08 9.43
CA ILE A 241 4.44 0.89 8.91
C ILE A 241 4.95 -0.04 10.03
N PRO A 242 5.50 0.44 11.16
CA PRO A 242 5.91 -0.42 12.26
C PRO A 242 4.79 -1.32 12.81
N PHE A 243 3.58 -0.79 12.93
CA PHE A 243 2.45 -1.58 13.44
C PHE A 243 1.98 -2.58 12.40
N VAL A 244 1.81 -2.13 11.16
CA VAL A 244 1.30 -2.96 10.06
C VAL A 244 2.29 -4.06 9.66
N SER A 245 3.59 -3.87 9.93
CA SER A 245 4.63 -4.89 9.77
C SER A 245 4.42 -6.15 10.63
N LEU A 246 3.50 -6.14 11.59
CA LEU A 246 3.05 -7.33 12.32
C LEU A 246 2.51 -8.43 11.40
N GLY A 247 2.10 -8.11 10.16
CA GLY A 247 1.85 -9.13 9.14
C GLY A 247 3.03 -10.06 8.88
N GLY A 248 4.26 -9.53 8.90
CA GLY A 248 5.49 -10.33 8.77
C GLY A 248 5.70 -11.27 9.95
N VAL A 249 5.33 -10.85 11.16
CA VAL A 249 5.33 -11.74 12.33
C VAL A 249 4.31 -12.85 12.14
N GLY A 250 3.11 -12.54 11.63
CA GLY A 250 2.09 -13.53 11.27
C GLY A 250 2.60 -14.58 10.27
N TYR A 251 3.34 -14.15 9.25
CA TYR A 251 3.98 -15.06 8.29
C TYR A 251 4.99 -16.00 8.96
N ILE A 252 5.92 -15.44 9.76
CA ILE A 252 6.96 -16.23 10.45
C ILE A 252 6.33 -17.25 11.40
N VAL A 253 5.32 -16.84 12.17
CA VAL A 253 4.58 -17.74 13.07
C VAL A 253 3.89 -18.85 12.27
N GLY A 254 3.29 -18.51 11.12
CA GLY A 254 2.67 -19.50 10.23
C GLY A 254 3.67 -20.54 9.73
N VAL A 255 4.81 -20.11 9.21
CA VAL A 255 5.87 -21.01 8.70
C VAL A 255 6.47 -21.90 9.80
N LEU A 256 6.53 -21.41 11.05
CA LEU A 256 7.06 -22.20 12.17
C LEU A 256 6.07 -23.25 12.70
N LEU A 257 4.76 -23.03 12.52
CA LEU A 257 3.71 -23.89 13.09
C LEU A 257 3.10 -24.86 12.09
N LEU A 258 3.22 -24.63 10.77
CA LEU A 258 2.55 -25.35 9.69
C LEU A 258 3.54 -25.78 8.62
#